data_AF-A0A9D0BEG3-F1
#
_entry.id   AF-A0A9D0BEG3-F1
#
_cell.length_a   1.000
_cell.length_b   1.000
_cell.length_c   1.000
_cell.angle_alpha   90.00
_cell.angle_beta   90.00
_cell.angle_gamma   90.00
#
_symmetry.space_group_name_H-M   'P 1'
#
loop_
_entity.id
_entity.type
_entity.pdbx_description
1 polymer ?
#
loop_
_entity_poly.entity_id
_entity_poly.type
_entity_poly.pdbx_seq_one_letter_code
_entity_poly.pdbx_strand_id
1 'polypeptide(L)'
;MSYADGYDALKRMVRGFDSYQIAFHLIEVDGIWKGKDLERAANRIRACLSRAKGEFFHFSEIIAITRFTKQYDAVFFLCDALGLSRPFPLSVPEQVERLRGSIEQASRTLEAATEALARIEAPCGPEFGVPGPDPALQFRRQKASVEAWLDVVFPDEPEAMP
;
A
#
# COMPACT_ATOMS: atom_id res chain seq x y z
N MET A 1 -25.66 -10.73 -16.14
CA MET A 1 -24.91 -11.28 -14.99
C MET A 1 -25.89 -11.59 -13.88
N SER A 2 -25.87 -12.81 -13.35
CA SER A 2 -26.73 -13.20 -12.24
C SER A 2 -26.03 -13.00 -10.90
N TYR A 3 -26.81 -12.86 -9.82
CA TYR A 3 -26.28 -12.76 -8.45
C TYR A 3 -25.49 -14.02 -8.03
N ALA A 4 -25.84 -15.18 -8.59
CA ALA A 4 -25.11 -16.43 -8.39
C ALA A 4 -23.66 -16.32 -8.88
N ASP A 5 -23.45 -15.66 -10.03
CA ASP A 5 -22.13 -15.50 -10.65
C ASP A 5 -21.18 -14.67 -9.76
N GLY A 6 -21.71 -13.71 -9.00
CA GLY A 6 -20.93 -12.88 -8.07
C GLY A 6 -20.37 -13.67 -6.89
N TYR A 7 -21.16 -14.59 -6.31
CA TYR A 7 -20.66 -15.50 -5.27
C TYR A 7 -19.59 -16.45 -5.81
N ASP A 8 -19.74 -16.89 -7.06
CA ASP A 8 -18.77 -17.78 -7.68
C ASP A 8 -17.46 -17.05 -8.00
N ALA A 9 -17.53 -15.75 -8.34
CA ALA A 9 -16.37 -14.90 -8.47
C ALA A 9 -15.66 -14.68 -7.11
N LEU A 10 -16.41 -14.44 -6.02
CA LEU A 10 -15.85 -14.33 -4.67
C LEU A 10 -15.17 -15.64 -4.23
N LYS A 11 -15.79 -16.80 -4.48
CA LYS A 11 -15.20 -18.10 -4.17
C LYS A 11 -13.94 -18.39 -4.98
N ARG A 12 -13.92 -17.98 -6.25
CA ARG A 12 -12.72 -18.08 -7.09
C ARG A 12 -11.60 -17.20 -6.56
N MET A 13 -11.91 -15.98 -6.14
CA MET A 13 -10.96 -15.02 -5.57
C MET A 13 -10.27 -15.49 -4.28
N VAL A 14 -10.94 -16.32 -3.48
CA VAL A 14 -10.38 -16.83 -2.22
C VAL A 14 -9.85 -18.26 -2.35
N ARG A 15 -9.81 -18.80 -3.57
CA ARG A 15 -9.48 -20.21 -3.77
C ARG A 15 -8.03 -20.48 -3.41
N GLY A 16 -7.83 -21.46 -2.52
CA GLY A 16 -6.50 -21.84 -2.03
C GLY A 16 -6.12 -21.19 -0.70
N PHE A 17 -6.98 -20.33 -0.16
CA PHE A 17 -6.80 -19.70 1.15
C PHE A 17 -7.88 -20.16 2.12
N ASP A 18 -7.48 -20.44 3.35
CA ASP A 18 -8.43 -20.73 4.41
C ASP A 18 -9.03 -19.44 5.00
N SER A 19 -10.27 -19.59 5.50
CA SER A 19 -11.00 -18.54 6.21
C SER A 19 -10.22 -17.90 7.36
N TYR A 20 -9.39 -18.66 8.11
CA TYR A 20 -8.56 -18.09 9.17
C TYR A 20 -7.40 -17.26 8.63
N GLN A 21 -6.81 -17.64 7.49
CA GLN A 21 -5.73 -16.87 6.87
C GLN A 21 -6.22 -15.51 6.36
N ILE A 22 -7.40 -15.51 5.72
CA ILE A 22 -8.03 -14.28 5.25
C ILE A 22 -8.43 -13.39 6.44
N ALA A 23 -9.00 -13.99 7.50
CA ALA A 23 -9.35 -13.27 8.72
C ALA A 23 -8.12 -12.60 9.36
N PHE A 24 -7.02 -13.34 9.49
CA PHE A 24 -5.77 -12.83 10.02
C PHE A 24 -5.27 -11.63 9.22
N HIS A 25 -5.27 -11.72 7.88
CA HIS A 25 -4.82 -10.61 7.03
C HIS A 25 -5.69 -9.36 7.19
N LEU A 26 -7.02 -9.53 7.25
CA LEU A 26 -7.96 -8.42 7.44
C LEU A 26 -7.85 -7.74 8.81
N ILE A 27 -7.45 -8.47 9.85
CA ILE A 27 -7.28 -7.95 11.21
C ILE A 27 -5.89 -7.31 11.37
N GLU A 28 -4.83 -8.07 11.10
CA GLU A 28 -3.46 -7.71 11.48
C GLU A 28 -2.73 -6.90 10.41
N VAL A 29 -2.95 -7.21 9.12
CA VAL A 29 -2.21 -6.56 8.03
C VAL A 29 -2.92 -5.32 7.53
N ASP A 30 -4.21 -5.44 7.20
CA ASP A 30 -4.98 -4.32 6.66
C ASP A 30 -5.66 -3.47 7.76
N GLY A 31 -5.73 -3.97 9.01
CA GLY A 31 -6.33 -3.24 10.12
C GLY A 31 -7.83 -2.99 10.01
N ILE A 32 -8.51 -3.59 9.03
CA ILE A 32 -9.93 -3.34 8.72
C ILE A 32 -10.82 -3.86 9.86
N TRP A 33 -10.44 -4.99 10.45
CA TRP A 33 -11.17 -5.64 11.56
C TRP A 33 -10.43 -5.54 12.89
N LYS A 34 -9.73 -4.42 13.12
CA LYS A 34 -8.98 -4.20 14.36
C LYS A 34 -9.83 -4.50 15.61
N GLY A 35 -9.31 -5.33 16.50
CA GLY A 35 -9.97 -5.72 17.74
C GLY A 35 -11.09 -6.77 17.60
N LYS A 36 -11.33 -7.31 16.40
CA LYS A 36 -12.22 -8.47 16.24
C LYS A 36 -11.49 -9.76 16.59
N ASP A 37 -12.22 -10.67 17.23
CA ASP A 37 -11.78 -12.03 17.46
C ASP A 37 -11.62 -12.80 16.13
N LEU A 38 -10.55 -13.58 16.04
CA LEU A 38 -10.15 -14.29 14.82
C LEU A 38 -11.18 -15.36 14.43
N GLU A 39 -11.75 -16.08 15.40
CA GLU A 39 -12.74 -17.13 15.14
C GLU A 39 -14.04 -16.51 14.61
N ARG A 40 -14.49 -15.41 15.24
CA ARG A 40 -15.65 -14.66 14.77
C ARG A 40 -15.44 -14.10 13.35
N ALA A 41 -14.24 -13.61 13.06
CA ALA A 41 -13.86 -13.14 11.74
C ALA A 41 -13.88 -14.26 10.68
N ALA A 42 -13.29 -15.42 10.98
CA ALA A 42 -13.31 -16.58 10.08
C ALA A 42 -14.75 -17.08 9.82
N ASN A 43 -15.60 -17.10 10.85
CA ASN A 43 -17.01 -17.45 10.71
C ASN A 43 -17.77 -16.47 9.81
N ARG A 44 -17.53 -15.17 9.95
CA ARG A 44 -18.08 -14.14 9.05
C ARG A 44 -17.63 -14.35 7.61
N ILE A 45 -16.36 -14.65 7.37
CA ILE A 45 -15.85 -14.93 6.01
C ILE A 45 -16.60 -16.11 5.38
N ARG A 46 -16.79 -17.21 6.12
CA ARG A 46 -17.58 -18.35 5.65
C ARG A 46 -19.04 -17.97 5.37
N ALA A 47 -19.60 -17.06 6.16
CA ALA A 47 -20.95 -16.55 5.93
C ALA A 47 -21.04 -15.71 4.65
N CYS A 48 -20.09 -14.80 4.43
CA CYS A 48 -20.01 -13.98 3.22
C CYS A 48 -19.77 -14.80 1.94
N LEU A 49 -19.11 -15.97 2.04
CA LEU A 49 -18.91 -16.88 0.91
C LEU A 49 -20.09 -17.83 0.67
N SER A 50 -21.11 -17.80 1.54
CA SER A 50 -22.31 -18.61 1.42
C SER A 50 -23.50 -17.79 0.92
N ARG A 51 -24.19 -18.31 -0.10
CA ARG A 51 -25.42 -17.70 -0.62
C ARG A 51 -26.57 -17.70 0.39
N ALA A 52 -26.52 -18.58 1.38
CA ALA A 52 -27.63 -18.82 2.30
C ALA A 52 -27.63 -17.90 3.53
N LYS A 53 -26.47 -17.35 3.93
CA LYS A 53 -26.32 -16.66 5.22
C LYS A 53 -26.56 -15.14 5.13
N GLY A 54 -26.71 -14.57 3.93
CA GLY A 54 -27.08 -13.17 3.73
C GLY A 54 -26.04 -12.14 4.22
N GLU A 55 -24.83 -12.57 4.55
CA GLU A 55 -23.73 -11.67 4.88
C GLU A 55 -22.95 -11.28 3.62
N PHE A 56 -22.37 -10.07 3.67
CA PHE A 56 -21.67 -9.46 2.55
C PHE A 56 -20.32 -8.91 2.98
N PHE A 57 -19.38 -8.95 2.04
CA PHE A 57 -18.16 -8.16 2.15
C PHE A 57 -18.44 -6.72 1.75
N HIS A 58 -17.92 -5.79 2.53
CA HIS A 58 -17.77 -4.42 2.07
C HIS A 58 -16.72 -4.35 0.96
N PHE A 59 -16.84 -3.34 0.09
CA PHE A 59 -15.91 -3.21 -1.03
C PHE A 59 -14.45 -3.04 -0.58
N SER A 60 -14.21 -2.32 0.53
CA SER A 60 -12.87 -2.22 1.14
C SER A 60 -12.30 -3.58 1.55
N GLU A 61 -13.14 -4.48 2.07
CA GLU A 61 -12.76 -5.85 2.42
C GLU A 61 -12.44 -6.66 1.16
N ILE A 62 -13.21 -6.51 0.08
CA ILE A 62 -12.92 -7.15 -1.21
C ILE A 62 -11.56 -6.70 -1.74
N ILE A 63 -11.26 -5.40 -1.73
CA ILE A 63 -9.96 -4.87 -2.19
C ILE A 63 -8.80 -5.42 -1.36
N ALA A 64 -8.96 -5.48 -0.03
CA ALA A 64 -7.95 -6.06 0.85
C ALA A 64 -7.71 -7.55 0.56
N ILE A 65 -8.79 -8.33 0.40
CA ILE A 65 -8.70 -9.75 0.05
C ILE A 65 -8.05 -9.94 -1.33
N THR A 66 -8.39 -9.12 -2.32
CA THR A 66 -7.75 -9.13 -3.65
C THR A 66 -6.25 -8.82 -3.55
N ARG A 67 -5.84 -7.86 -2.72
CA ARG A 67 -4.42 -7.55 -2.49
C ARG A 67 -3.66 -8.71 -1.85
N PHE A 68 -4.30 -9.43 -0.93
CA PHE A 68 -3.73 -10.61 -0.28
C PHE A 68 -3.61 -11.80 -1.24
N THR A 69 -4.73 -12.16 -1.87
CA THR A 69 -4.84 -13.37 -2.72
C THR A 69 -4.21 -13.20 -4.11
N LYS A 70 -4.03 -11.96 -4.56
CA LYS A 70 -3.65 -11.59 -5.94
C LYS A 70 -4.60 -12.15 -7.00
N GLN A 71 -5.82 -12.51 -6.61
CA GLN A 71 -6.88 -12.98 -7.49
C GLN A 71 -7.92 -11.86 -7.64
N TYR A 72 -8.23 -11.51 -8.89
CA TYR A 72 -9.04 -10.32 -9.20
C TYR A 72 -10.47 -10.67 -9.65
N ASP A 73 -10.87 -11.94 -9.59
CA ASP A 73 -12.16 -12.43 -10.11
C ASP A 73 -13.36 -11.59 -9.66
N ALA A 74 -13.46 -11.27 -8.37
CA ALA A 74 -14.58 -10.49 -7.84
C ALA A 74 -14.56 -9.03 -8.31
N VAL A 75 -13.37 -8.45 -8.45
CA VAL A 75 -13.20 -7.08 -8.95
C VAL A 75 -13.49 -7.02 -10.45
N PHE A 76 -13.05 -8.01 -11.22
CA PHE A 76 -13.35 -8.11 -12.65
C PHE A 76 -14.84 -8.30 -12.90
N PHE A 77 -15.49 -9.15 -12.10
CA PHE A 77 -16.94 -9.31 -12.15
C PHE A 77 -17.66 -7.98 -11.91
N LEU A 78 -17.23 -7.20 -10.89
CA LEU A 78 -17.82 -5.89 -10.61
C LEU A 78 -17.60 -4.92 -11.78
N CYS A 79 -16.38 -4.85 -12.33
CA CYS A 79 -16.07 -3.99 -13.47
C CYS A 79 -16.94 -4.33 -14.69
N ASP A 80 -17.03 -5.61 -15.03
CA ASP A 80 -17.84 -6.06 -16.17
C ASP A 80 -19.34 -5.78 -15.95
N ALA A 81 -19.84 -5.96 -14.72
CA ALA A 81 -21.23 -5.67 -14.37
C ALA A 81 -21.57 -4.18 -14.50
N LEU A 82 -20.60 -3.31 -14.22
CA LEU A 82 -20.75 -1.85 -14.28
C LEU A 82 -20.33 -1.25 -15.64
N GLY A 83 -19.87 -2.08 -16.59
CA GLY A 83 -19.33 -1.60 -17.86
C GLY A 83 -18.03 -0.79 -17.71
N LEU A 84 -17.28 -1.00 -16.63
CA LEU A 84 -16.00 -0.37 -16.35
C LEU A 84 -14.85 -1.19 -16.95
N SER A 85 -13.76 -0.52 -17.28
CA SER A 85 -12.51 -1.19 -17.64
C SER A 85 -11.99 -2.03 -16.47
N ARG A 86 -11.55 -3.25 -16.76
CA ARG A 86 -10.91 -4.11 -15.75
C ARG A 86 -9.58 -3.50 -15.31
N PRO A 87 -9.26 -3.53 -14.01
CA PRO A 87 -7.97 -3.07 -13.53
C PRO A 87 -6.88 -4.06 -13.99
N PHE A 88 -5.80 -3.52 -14.53
CA PHE A 88 -4.60 -4.30 -14.84
C PHE A 88 -3.55 -4.01 -13.77
N PRO A 89 -2.78 -5.02 -13.33
CA PRO A 89 -1.60 -4.75 -12.51
C PRO A 89 -0.67 -3.84 -13.32
N LEU A 90 -0.13 -2.81 -12.65
CA LEU A 90 0.86 -1.93 -13.24
C LEU A 90 2.04 -2.78 -13.77
N SER A 91 2.52 -2.45 -14.96
CA SER A 91 3.76 -3.01 -15.48
C SER A 91 4.94 -2.69 -14.54
N VAL A 92 6.03 -3.46 -14.60
CA VAL A 92 7.21 -3.20 -13.76
C VAL A 92 7.71 -1.75 -13.90
N PRO A 93 7.81 -1.16 -15.11
CA PRO A 93 8.18 0.26 -15.26
C PRO A 93 7.22 1.21 -14.54
N GLU A 94 5.91 1.00 -14.63
CA GLU A 94 4.91 1.83 -13.94
C GLU A 94 4.97 1.66 -12.42
N GLN A 95 5.30 0.46 -11.93
CA GLN A 95 5.52 0.24 -10.50
C GLN A 95 6.75 0.98 -9.99
N VAL A 96 7.85 0.97 -10.77
CA VAL A 96 9.09 1.72 -10.46
C VAL A 96 8.80 3.21 -10.40
N GLU A 97 8.09 3.76 -11.39
CA GLU A 97 7.77 5.19 -11.43
C GLU A 97 6.90 5.61 -10.26
N ARG A 98 5.89 4.81 -9.90
CA ARG A 98 5.06 5.06 -8.73
C ARG A 98 5.88 5.03 -7.43
N LEU A 99 6.83 4.11 -7.32
CA LEU A 99 7.70 4.00 -6.16
C LEU A 99 8.65 5.20 -6.07
N ARG A 100 9.24 5.62 -7.20
CA ARG A 100 10.08 6.82 -7.31
C ARG A 100 9.33 8.07 -6.85
N GLY A 101 8.11 8.28 -7.35
CA GLY A 101 7.26 9.40 -6.91
C GLY A 101 6.91 9.35 -5.41
N SER A 102 6.72 8.16 -4.85
CA SER A 102 6.48 7.99 -3.40
C SER A 102 7.72 8.34 -2.56
N ILE A 103 8.92 7.95 -3.03
CA ILE A 103 10.19 8.29 -2.40
C ILE A 103 10.40 9.81 -2.42
N GLU A 104 10.18 10.46 -3.56
CA GLU A 104 10.30 11.92 -3.68
C GLU A 104 9.35 12.68 -2.76
N GLN A 105 8.11 12.18 -2.61
CA GLN A 105 7.14 12.77 -1.68
C GLN A 105 7.59 12.60 -0.22
N ALA A 106 8.13 11.43 0.13
CA ALA A 106 8.70 11.19 1.46
C ALA A 106 9.90 12.11 1.74
N SER A 107 10.81 12.26 0.77
CA SER A 107 11.96 13.17 0.86
C SER A 107 11.53 14.62 1.07
N ARG A 108 10.54 15.12 0.32
CA ARG A 108 9.98 16.47 0.50
C ARG A 108 9.37 16.67 1.89
N THR A 109 8.67 15.65 2.38
CA THR A 109 8.07 15.69 3.73
C THR A 109 9.14 15.73 4.81
N LEU A 110 10.22 14.97 4.63
CA LEU A 110 11.37 14.96 5.52
C LEU A 110 12.08 16.32 5.52
N GLU A 111 12.34 16.90 4.34
CA GLU A 111 12.92 18.25 4.21
C GLU A 111 12.11 19.28 4.99
N ALA A 112 10.78 19.30 4.78
CA ALA A 112 9.89 20.22 5.48
C ALA A 112 9.92 20.02 7.02
N ALA A 113 9.96 18.77 7.49
CA ALA A 113 10.07 18.45 8.90
C ALA A 113 11.42 18.89 9.49
N THR A 114 12.52 18.69 8.76
CA THR A 114 13.85 19.14 9.18
C THR A 114 13.98 20.66 9.22
N GLU A 115 13.36 21.38 8.28
CA GLU A 115 13.34 22.84 8.27
C GLU A 115 12.49 23.38 9.44
N ALA A 116 11.36 22.74 9.74
CA ALA A 116 10.57 23.05 10.93
C ALA A 116 11.38 22.82 12.22
N LEU A 117 12.14 21.73 12.30
CA LEU A 117 13.01 21.42 13.43
C LEU A 117 14.14 22.44 13.56
N ALA A 118 14.80 22.82 12.46
CA ALA A 118 15.83 23.86 12.46
C ALA A 118 15.30 25.23 12.91
N ARG A 119 14.03 25.56 12.62
CA ARG A 119 13.37 26.77 13.15
C ARG A 119 13.14 26.72 14.66
N ILE A 120 12.90 25.54 15.22
CA ILE A 120 12.71 25.33 16.66
C ILE A 120 14.07 25.31 17.38
N GLU A 121 15.08 24.69 16.77
CA GLU A 121 16.45 24.61 17.29
C GLU A 121 17.27 25.89 17.08
N ALA A 122 16.83 26.78 16.17
CA ALA A 122 17.40 28.11 16.03
C ALA A 122 17.33 28.82 17.39
N PRO A 123 18.48 29.14 18.01
CA PRO A 123 18.53 29.51 19.41
C PRO A 123 17.73 30.79 19.67
N CYS A 124 16.79 30.71 20.62
CA CYS A 124 16.40 31.86 21.41
C CYS A 124 17.59 32.34 22.24
N GLY A 125 18.51 33.09 21.64
CA GLY A 125 19.60 33.77 22.32
C GLY A 125 20.68 32.87 22.96
N PRO A 126 21.83 33.43 23.33
CA PRO A 126 23.05 32.68 23.59
C PRO A 126 23.17 32.29 25.06
N GLU A 127 22.65 31.13 25.45
CA GLU A 127 23.12 30.45 26.66
C GLU A 127 23.27 28.95 26.37
N PHE A 128 24.43 28.41 26.72
CA PHE A 128 24.86 27.00 26.62
C PHE A 128 25.44 26.54 25.28
N GLY A 129 26.77 26.65 25.19
CA GLY A 129 27.57 25.98 24.18
C GLY A 129 27.66 24.48 24.41
N VAL A 130 27.43 23.70 23.37
CA VAL A 130 28.39 22.84 22.64
C VAL A 130 27.81 22.71 21.22
N PRO A 131 28.57 22.94 20.12
CA PRO A 131 28.01 22.75 18.79
C PRO A 131 27.86 21.25 18.54
N GLY A 132 26.62 20.75 18.61
CA GLY A 132 26.25 19.46 18.03
C GLY A 132 26.48 19.46 16.52
N PRO A 133 26.63 18.28 15.88
CA PRO A 133 26.82 18.22 14.44
C PRO A 133 25.66 18.89 13.72
N ASP A 134 25.96 19.87 12.87
CA ASP A 134 24.99 20.66 12.12
C ASP A 134 23.98 19.72 11.40
N PRO A 135 22.71 19.71 11.80
CA PRO A 135 21.70 18.80 11.24
C PRO A 135 21.50 19.03 9.74
N ALA A 136 21.74 20.25 9.24
CA ALA A 136 21.66 20.55 7.82
C ALA A 136 22.80 19.86 7.03
N LEU A 137 23.96 19.69 7.66
CA LEU A 137 25.14 19.06 7.05
C LEU A 137 25.03 17.53 7.05
N GLN A 138 24.40 16.94 8.08
CA GLN A 138 24.03 15.52 8.07
C GLN A 138 22.96 15.22 7.00
N PHE A 139 21.96 16.09 6.88
CA PHE A 139 20.90 15.95 5.89
C PHE A 139 21.44 16.02 4.45
N ARG A 140 22.31 16.99 4.15
CA ARG A 140 22.96 17.09 2.83
C ARG A 140 23.75 15.82 2.47
N ARG A 141 24.41 15.20 3.44
CA ARG A 141 25.12 13.92 3.23
C ARG A 141 24.16 12.76 2.98
N GLN A 142 23.06 12.68 3.72
CA GLN A 142 22.05 11.63 3.51
C GLN A 142 21.36 11.80 2.16
N LYS A 143 20.98 13.02 1.79
CA LYS A 143 20.40 13.32 0.47
C LYS A 143 21.33 12.95 -0.67
N ALA A 144 22.59 13.38 -0.61
CA ALA A 144 23.59 13.01 -1.62
C ALA A 144 23.82 11.50 -1.70
N SER A 145 23.76 10.78 -0.57
CA SER A 145 23.85 9.32 -0.55
C SER A 145 22.64 8.64 -1.18
N VAL A 146 21.45 9.20 -1.03
CA VAL A 146 20.21 8.68 -1.64
C VAL A 146 20.20 8.96 -3.14
N GLU A 147 20.57 10.17 -3.57
CA GLU A 147 20.69 10.54 -4.98
C GLU A 147 21.72 9.65 -5.69
N ALA A 148 22.91 9.48 -5.11
CA ALA A 148 23.92 8.59 -5.66
C ALA A 148 23.47 7.11 -5.70
N TRP A 149 22.67 6.66 -4.73
CA TRP A 149 22.10 5.31 -4.77
C TRP A 149 21.03 5.17 -5.84
N LEU A 150 20.20 6.19 -6.04
CA LEU A 150 19.19 6.21 -7.11
C LEU A 150 19.85 6.16 -8.50
N ASP A 151 20.95 6.87 -8.71
CA ASP A 151 21.70 6.83 -9.99
C ASP A 151 22.34 5.46 -10.26
N VAL A 152 22.77 4.75 -9.21
CA VAL A 152 23.36 3.40 -9.33
C VAL A 152 22.28 2.34 -9.58
N VAL A 153 21.12 2.47 -8.94
CA VAL A 153 20.04 1.49 -9.04
C VAL A 153 19.15 1.72 -10.27
N PHE A 154 19.02 2.97 -10.70
CA PHE A 154 18.25 3.39 -11.87
C PHE A 154 19.13 4.25 -12.78
N PRO A 155 20.15 3.66 -13.43
CA PRO A 155 20.91 4.38 -14.43
C PRO A 155 19.97 4.79 -15.56
N ASP A 156 20.04 6.04 -16.00
CA ASP A 156 19.36 6.48 -17.22
C ASP A 156 19.82 5.56 -18.37
N GLU A 157 18.88 4.84 -18.99
CA GLU A 157 19.20 4.00 -20.14
C GLU A 157 19.84 4.87 -21.23
N PRO A 158 20.93 4.41 -21.87
CA PRO A 158 21.49 5.14 -22.99
C PRO A 158 20.43 5.20 -24.10
N GLU A 159 20.12 6.43 -24.55
CA GLU A 159 19.34 6.68 -25.76
C GLU A 159 19.75 5.69 -26.84
N ALA A 160 18.78 4.92 -27.32
CA ALA A 160 18.95 3.99 -28.41
C ALA A 160 19.66 4.71 -29.57
N MET A 161 20.90 4.31 -29.85
CA MET A 161 21.59 4.72 -31.06
C MET A 161 20.82 4.19 -32.29
N PRO A 162 20.78 4.98 -33.38
CA PRO A 162 19.84 4.84 -34.50
C PRO A 162 19.97 3.54 -35.32
#